data_AF-A0A1H4DNB0-F1
#
_entry.id   AF-A0A1H4DNB0-F1
#
_cell.length_a   1.000
_cell.length_b   1.000
_cell.length_c   1.000
_cell.angle_alpha   90.00
_cell.angle_beta   90.00
_cell.angle_gamma   90.00
#
_symmetry.space_group_name_H-M   'P 1'
#
loop_
_entity.id
_entity.type
_entity.pdbx_description
1 polymer ?
#
loop_
_entity_poly.entity_id
_entity_poly.type
_entity_poly.pdbx_seq_one_letter_code
_entity_poly.pdbx_strand_id
1 'polypeptide(L)' 'MKQYSVEPNKDVTGWFVKIEDTAPTDLYDEKSVAIEKAEQMAQENKPSKLSIQDEYKEVIEERTY' A
#
# COMPACT_ATOMS: atom_id res chain seq x y z
N MET A 1 -11.00 -0.93 -11.48
CA MET A 1 -10.84 -0.38 -10.12
C MET A 1 -9.38 -0.52 -9.80
N LYS A 2 -8.65 0.56 -9.53
CA LYS A 2 -7.20 0.44 -9.24
C LYS A 2 -7.02 -0.20 -7.87
N GLN A 3 -6.15 -1.20 -7.78
CA GLN A 3 -5.79 -1.79 -6.49
C GLN A 3 -4.43 -1.27 -6.03
N TYR A 4 -4.38 -0.81 -4.79
CA TYR A 4 -3.20 -0.36 -4.09
C TYR A 4 -2.91 -1.34 -2.97
N SER A 5 -1.64 -1.61 -2.71
CA SER A 5 -1.22 -2.45 -1.60
C SER A 5 -0.03 -1.85 -0.87
N VAL A 6 -0.05 -1.96 0.45
CA VAL A 6 1.07 -1.59 1.32
C VAL A 6 1.65 -2.88 1.87
N GLU A 7 2.89 -3.18 1.50
CA GLU A 7 3.58 -4.41 1.91
C GLU A 7 4.96 -4.11 2.51
N PRO A 8 5.44 -4.90 3.48
CA PRO A 8 6.79 -4.74 3.99
C PRO A 8 7.82 -5.22 2.95
N ASN A 9 9.03 -4.64 2.99
CA ASN A 9 10.18 -5.17 2.29
C ASN A 9 10.65 -6.51 2.92
N LYS A 10 11.61 -7.19 2.27
CA LYS A 10 12.07 -8.52 2.72
C LYS A 10 12.64 -8.51 4.14
N ASP A 11 13.20 -7.39 4.57
CA ASP A 11 13.85 -7.25 5.87
C ASP A 11 12.95 -6.58 6.92
N VAL A 12 11.69 -6.25 6.58
CA VAL A 12 10.73 -5.50 7.43
C VAL A 12 11.32 -4.18 7.96
N THR A 13 12.20 -3.57 7.17
CA THR A 13 12.83 -2.26 7.46
C THR A 13 12.17 -1.12 6.70
N GLY A 14 11.26 -1.42 5.78
CA GLY A 14 10.50 -0.42 5.05
C GLY A 14 9.26 -1.01 4.39
N TRP A 15 8.41 -0.15 3.86
CA TRP A 15 7.07 -0.43 3.37
C TRP A 15 6.93 0.08 1.94
N PHE A 16 6.61 -0.82 1.03
CA PHE A 16 6.36 -0.51 -0.37
C PHE A 16 4.89 -0.16 -0.57
N VAL A 17 4.66 0.90 -1.35
CA VAL A 17 3.35 1.17 -1.96
C VAL A 17 3.35 0.62 -3.37
N LYS A 18 2.51 -0.39 -3.60
CA LYS A 18 2.31 -1.04 -4.89
C LYS A 18 0.98 -0.63 -5.50
N ILE A 19 0.98 -0.47 -6.81
CA ILE A 19 -0.23 -0.31 -7.63
C ILE A 19 -0.31 -1.54 -8.52
N GLU A 20 -1.49 -2.14 -8.63
CA GLU A 20 -1.75 -3.21 -9.59
C GLU A 20 -1.30 -2.78 -11.00
N ASP A 21 -0.65 -3.70 -11.71
CA ASP A 21 -0.01 -3.48 -13.01
C ASP A 21 1.16 -2.47 -13.05
N THR A 22 1.69 -2.04 -11.90
CA THR A 22 2.88 -1.17 -11.84
C THR A 22 3.92 -1.70 -10.84
N ALA A 23 5.20 -1.52 -11.15
CA ALA A 23 6.26 -1.80 -10.18
C ALA A 23 6.08 -0.88 -8.94
N PRO A 24 6.37 -1.36 -7.71
CA PRO A 24 6.38 -0.51 -6.52
C PRO A 24 7.25 0.72 -6.78
N THR A 25 6.65 1.90 -6.71
CA THR A 25 7.34 3.15 -7.04
C THR A 25 8.13 3.68 -5.85
N ASP A 26 7.62 3.45 -4.63
CA ASP A 26 8.10 4.13 -3.45
C ASP A 26 8.27 3.15 -2.27
N LEU A 27 9.40 3.29 -1.58
CA LEU A 27 9.72 2.63 -0.33
C LEU A 27 9.73 3.70 0.77
N TYR A 28 9.01 3.43 1.84
CA TYR A 28 8.94 4.32 3.02
C TYR A 28 9.46 3.59 4.25
N ASP A 29 10.21 4.27 5.11
CA ASP A 29 10.75 3.67 6.32
C ASP A 29 9.63 3.36 7.34
N GLU A 30 8.59 4.20 7.38
CA GLU A 30 7.47 4.09 8.30
C GLU A 30 6.19 3.56 7.62
N LYS A 31 5.52 2.60 8.27
CA LYS A 31 4.25 2.02 7.80
C LYS A 31 3.16 3.07 7.64
N SER A 32 3.04 3.97 8.62
CA SER A 32 2.09 5.08 8.64
C SER A 32 2.20 5.94 7.39
N VAL A 33 3.44 6.33 7.03
CA VAL A 33 3.72 7.15 5.85
C VAL A 33 3.33 6.42 4.56
N ALA A 34 3.65 5.13 4.45
CA ALA A 34 3.24 4.32 3.30
C ALA A 34 1.72 4.23 3.16
N ILE A 35 1.01 4.05 4.28
CA ILE A 35 -0.47 4.00 4.31
C ILE A 35 -1.05 5.34 3.86
N GLU A 36 -0.59 6.46 4.41
CA GLU A 36 -1.09 7.79 4.03
C GLU A 36 -0.90 8.06 2.54
N LYS A 37 0.26 7.70 1.98
CA LYS A 37 0.52 7.86 0.54
C LYS A 37 -0.36 6.96 -0.30
N ALA A 38 -0.50 5.70 0.06
CA ALA A 38 -1.38 4.77 -0.65
C ALA A 38 -2.85 5.19 -0.58
N GLU A 39 -3.30 5.71 0.56
CA GLU A 39 -4.65 6.26 0.75
C GLU A 39 -4.88 7.50 -0.11
N GLN A 40 -3.92 8.44 -0.15
CA GLN A 40 -3.99 9.61 -1.02
C GLN A 40 -4.16 9.18 -2.49
N MET A 41 -3.32 8.26 -2.97
CA MET A 41 -3.39 7.76 -4.35
C MET A 41 -4.68 7.01 -4.66
N ALA A 42 -5.18 6.22 -3.70
CA ALA A 42 -6.45 5.51 -3.82
C ALA A 42 -7.61 6.50 -3.93
N GLN A 43 -7.66 7.52 -3.07
CA GLN A 43 -8.71 8.54 -3.11
C GLN A 43 -8.71 9.38 -4.39
N GLU A 44 -7.52 9.65 -4.96
CA GLU A 44 -7.39 10.38 -6.24
C GLU A 44 -7.84 9.55 -7.45
N ASN A 45 -7.85 8.21 -7.35
CA ASN A 45 -8.06 7.30 -8.49
C ASN A 45 -9.33 6.43 -8.35
N LYS A 46 -10.45 7.01 -7.92
CA LYS A 46 -11.71 6.28 -7.71
C LYS A 46 -12.32 5.74 -9.03
N PRO A 47 -12.94 4.56 -9.02
CA PRO A 47 -13.04 3.63 -7.88
C PRO A 47 -11.72 2.90 -7.65
N SER A 48 -11.32 2.75 -6.38
CA SER A 48 -10.07 2.09 -5.99
C SER A 48 -10.18 1.27 -4.70
N LYS A 49 -9.27 0.30 -4.54
CA LYS A 49 -9.11 -0.53 -3.34
C LYS A 49 -7.71 -0.32 -2.77
N LEU A 50 -7.59 -0.25 -1.45
CA LEU A 50 -6.32 -0.24 -0.72
C LEU A 50 -6.29 -1.44 0.23
N SER A 51 -5.29 -2.31 0.10
CA SER A 51 -5.05 -3.44 1.01
C SER A 51 -3.76 -3.24 1.79
N ILE A 52 -3.84 -3.21 3.11
CA ILE A 52 -2.71 -2.97 4.01
C ILE A 52 -2.28 -4.31 4.59
N GLN A 53 -1.02 -4.68 4.36
CA GLN A 53 -0.43 -5.88 4.93
C GLN A 53 0.34 -5.58 6.21
N ASP A 54 0.61 -6.63 7.01
CA ASP A 54 1.55 -6.60 8.12
C ASP A 54 2.93 -7.14 7.72
N GLU A 55 3.82 -7.27 8.71
CA GLU A 55 5.18 -7.80 8.53
C GLU A 55 5.21 -9.27 8.03
N TYR A 56 4.13 -10.02 8.25
CA TYR A 56 3.95 -11.39 7.80
C TYR A 56 3.31 -11.48 6.42
N LYS A 57 3.10 -10.34 5.76
CA LYS A 57 2.39 -10.20 4.47
C LYS A 57 0.93 -10.65 4.54
N GLU A 58 0.35 -10.61 5.74
CA GLU A 58 -1.07 -10.87 5.94
C GLU A 58 -1.84 -9.56 5.80
N VAL A 59 -2.96 -9.60 5.08
CA VAL A 59 -3.83 -8.42 4.93
C VAL A 59 -4.58 -8.21 6.24
N ILE A 60 -4.23 -7.14 6.95
CA ILE A 60 -4.87 -6.78 8.22
C ILE A 60 -6.02 -5.79 8.03
N GLU A 61 -6.01 -5.04 6.92
CA GLU A 61 -7.01 -4.01 6.66
C GLU A 61 -7.23 -3.79 5.17
N GLU A 62 -8.48 -3.60 4.78
CA GLU A 62 -8.86 -3.25 3.41
C GLU A 62 -9.79 -2.04 3.41
N ARG A 63 -9.54 -1.12 2.48
CA ARG A 63 -10.35 0.08 2.29
C ARG A 63 -10.74 0.22 0.83
N THR A 64 -11.91 0.80 0.58
CA THR A 64 -12.42 1.05 -0.77
C THR A 64 -12.85 2.51 -0.87
N TYR A 65 -12.49 3.17 -1.97
CA TYR A 65 -12.73 4.59 -2.18
C TYR A 65 -13.42 4.89 -3.51
#